data_AF-A0A7C4TLH4-F1
#
_entry.id   AF-A0A7C4TLH4-F1
#
_cell.length_a   1.000
_cell.length_b   1.000
_cell.length_c   1.000
_cell.angle_alpha   90.00
_cell.angle_beta   90.00
_cell.angle_gamma   90.00
#
_symmetry.space_group_name_H-M   'P 1'
#
loop_
_entity.id
_entity.type
_entity.pdbx_description
1 polymer ?
#
loop_
_entity_poly.entity_id
_entity_poly.type
_entity_poly.pdbx_seq_one_letter_code
_entity_poly.pdbx_strand_id
1 'polypeptide(L)'
;MKMANEVIEASKKGLGYELYKALFVNYGKRGEKAFFYLQQNRVKKYRDFFVVVGRNEYVVDEFFCSCPDFQLKLKGKEPCSHIIAVEVAKLLGRYDEIDAYYTDFQKP
;
A
#
# COMPACT_ATOMS: atom_id res chain seq x y z
N MET A 1 -3.81 10.38 -2.75
CA MET A 1 -3.25 11.21 -1.64
C MET A 1 -1.88 11.72 -2.07
N LYS A 2 -1.42 12.88 -1.59
CA LYS A 2 -0.04 13.31 -1.85
C LYS A 2 0.94 12.65 -0.85
N MET A 3 1.95 11.95 -1.37
CA MET A 3 3.04 11.41 -0.55
C MET A 3 4.00 12.51 -0.09
N ALA A 4 4.67 12.28 1.04
CA ALA A 4 5.75 13.14 1.51
C ALA A 4 6.84 13.24 0.42
N ASN A 5 7.38 14.43 0.20
CA ASN A 5 8.35 14.67 -0.87
C ASN A 5 9.59 13.79 -0.70
N GLU A 6 10.04 13.58 0.54
CA GLU A 6 11.17 12.73 0.88
C GLU A 6 10.94 11.28 0.44
N VAL A 7 9.70 10.79 0.54
CA VAL A 7 9.33 9.44 0.08
C VAL A 7 9.32 9.36 -1.43
N ILE A 8 8.82 10.40 -2.12
CA ILE A 8 8.85 10.47 -3.58
C ILE A 8 10.30 10.46 -4.08
N GLU A 9 11.17 11.30 -3.53
CA GLU A 9 12.59 11.34 -3.92
C GLU A 9 13.32 10.03 -3.57
N ALA A 10 13.05 9.43 -2.41
CA ALA A 10 13.62 8.14 -2.06
C ALA A 10 13.14 7.01 -2.98
N SER A 11 11.88 7.04 -3.44
CA SER A 11 11.32 6.03 -4.34
C SER A 11 12.03 6.00 -5.69
N LYS A 12 12.55 7.14 -6.18
CA LYS A 12 13.36 7.20 -7.41
C LYS A 12 14.65 6.38 -7.33
N LYS A 13 15.16 6.13 -6.12
CA LYS A 13 16.34 5.28 -5.87
C LYS A 13 15.98 3.78 -5.78
N GLY A 14 14.71 3.44 -5.89
CA GLY A 14 14.21 2.05 -5.83
C GLY A 14 13.88 1.57 -4.42
N LEU A 15 13.56 0.28 -4.32
CA LEU A 15 13.23 -0.37 -3.04
C LEU A 15 14.53 -0.68 -2.27
N GLY A 16 14.91 0.19 -1.33
CA GLY A 16 16.08 0.02 -0.48
C GLY A 16 15.99 0.78 0.84
N TYR A 17 17.12 0.85 1.55
CA TYR A 17 17.20 1.46 2.89
C TYR A 17 16.75 2.94 2.93
N GLU A 18 17.06 3.72 1.91
CA GLU A 18 16.64 5.13 1.82
C GLU A 18 15.11 5.27 1.81
N LEU A 19 14.43 4.44 1.03
CA LEU A 19 12.97 4.41 0.99
C LEU A 19 12.38 3.92 2.30
N TYR A 20 12.95 2.86 2.90
CA TYR A 20 12.56 2.39 4.22
C TYR A 20 12.65 3.51 5.27
N LYS A 21 13.77 4.22 5.32
CA LYS A 21 14.01 5.31 6.26
C LYS A 21 13.03 6.47 6.04
N ALA A 22 12.83 6.89 4.79
CA ALA A 22 11.87 7.95 4.47
C ALA A 22 10.44 7.59 4.90
N LEU A 23 10.03 6.34 4.66
CA LEU A 23 8.73 5.83 5.09
C LEU A 23 8.59 5.79 6.61
N PHE A 24 9.60 5.29 7.32
CA PHE A 24 9.59 5.20 8.77
C PHE A 24 9.52 6.60 9.42
N VAL A 25 10.30 7.57 8.93
CA VAL A 25 10.31 8.93 9.47
C VAL A 25 8.96 9.63 9.27
N ASN A 26 8.32 9.47 8.11
CA ASN A 26 7.08 10.19 7.79
C ASN A 26 5.80 9.48 8.28
N TYR A 27 5.81 8.15 8.40
CA TYR A 27 4.61 7.36 8.70
C TYR A 27 4.79 6.36 9.85
N GLY A 28 5.94 6.38 10.54
CA GLY A 28 6.26 5.49 11.65
C GLY A 28 6.11 4.01 11.30
N LYS A 29 5.54 3.23 12.23
CA LYS A 29 5.27 1.80 12.06
C LYS A 29 4.36 1.47 10.86
N ARG A 30 3.55 2.43 10.38
CA ARG A 30 2.72 2.21 9.19
C ARG A 30 3.57 2.26 7.92
N GLY A 31 4.54 3.17 7.86
CA GLY A 31 5.53 3.24 6.79
C GLY A 31 6.44 2.02 6.75
N GLU A 32 6.92 1.55 7.90
CA GLU A 32 7.70 0.31 8.01
C GLU A 32 6.92 -0.89 7.44
N LYS A 33 5.67 -1.08 7.85
CA LYS A 33 4.83 -2.16 7.31
C LYS A 33 4.62 -2.04 5.81
N ALA A 34 4.39 -0.82 5.32
CA ALA A 34 4.22 -0.58 3.89
C ALA A 34 5.45 -1.02 3.09
N PHE A 35 6.65 -0.69 3.57
CA PHE A 35 7.91 -1.14 2.98
C PHE A 35 7.99 -2.67 2.91
N PHE A 36 7.65 -3.38 3.98
CA PHE A 36 7.68 -4.83 3.98
C PHE A 36 6.63 -5.47 3.06
N TYR A 37 5.46 -4.85 2.88
CA TYR A 37 4.49 -5.32 1.86
C TYR A 37 5.08 -5.24 0.44
N LEU A 38 5.80 -4.16 0.13
CA LEU A 38 6.48 -4.00 -1.16
C LEU A 38 7.62 -5.01 -1.33
N GLN A 39 8.44 -5.20 -0.29
CA GLN A 39 9.56 -6.14 -0.31
C GLN A 39 9.10 -7.59 -0.54
N GLN A 40 7.90 -7.93 -0.07
CA GLN A 40 7.32 -9.27 -0.16
C GLN A 40 6.35 -9.43 -1.35
N ASN A 41 6.30 -8.47 -2.29
CA ASN A 41 5.38 -8.46 -3.45
C ASN A 41 3.90 -8.71 -3.06
N ARG A 42 3.45 -8.08 -1.98
CA ARG A 42 2.10 -8.26 -1.41
C ARG A 42 1.05 -7.31 -1.99
N VAL A 43 1.44 -6.42 -2.88
CA VAL A 43 0.54 -5.47 -3.55
C VAL A 43 0.11 -6.07 -4.89
N LYS A 44 -1.19 -6.32 -5.04
CA LYS A 44 -1.81 -6.88 -6.24
C LYS A 44 -2.72 -5.82 -6.86
N LYS A 45 -2.67 -5.66 -8.18
CA LYS A 45 -3.57 -4.79 -8.94
C LYS A 45 -4.52 -5.65 -9.74
N TYR A 46 -5.79 -5.61 -9.39
CA TYR A 46 -6.88 -6.18 -10.18
C TYR A 46 -7.41 -5.12 -11.16
N ARG A 47 -8.37 -5.49 -12.01
CA ARG A 47 -8.99 -4.57 -12.97
C ARG A 47 -9.78 -3.43 -12.31
N ASP A 48 -10.30 -3.69 -11.11
CA ASP A 48 -11.17 -2.80 -10.34
C ASP A 48 -10.42 -2.01 -9.26
N PHE A 49 -9.54 -2.67 -8.49
CA PHE A 49 -8.82 -2.04 -7.38
C PHE A 49 -7.52 -2.77 -7.02
N PHE A 50 -6.81 -2.21 -6.04
CA PHE A 50 -5.66 -2.89 -5.45
C PHE A 50 -6.09 -3.77 -4.28
N VAL A 51 -5.37 -4.87 -4.09
CA VAL A 51 -5.45 -5.72 -2.90
C VAL A 51 -4.07 -5.81 -2.28
N VAL A 52 -3.98 -5.54 -0.96
CA VAL A 52 -2.74 -5.77 -0.21
C VAL A 52 -2.92 -6.96 0.71
N VAL A 53 -2.10 -8.00 0.49
CA VAL A 53 -2.12 -9.23 1.28
C VAL A 53 -1.41 -8.99 2.61
N GLY A 54 -2.20 -8.75 3.67
CA GLY A 54 -1.73 -8.53 5.03
C GLY A 54 -1.93 -9.77 5.90
N ARG A 55 -2.65 -9.60 7.02
CA ARG A 55 -3.17 -10.74 7.80
C ARG A 55 -4.33 -11.42 7.06
N ASN A 56 -5.14 -10.59 6.40
CA ASN A 56 -6.15 -10.95 5.43
C ASN A 56 -5.87 -10.15 4.16
N GLU A 57 -6.69 -10.35 3.14
CA GLU A 57 -6.70 -9.48 1.96
C GLU A 57 -7.47 -8.20 2.28
N TYR A 58 -6.86 -7.06 1.93
CA TYR A 58 -7.47 -5.75 2.12
C TYR A 58 -7.58 -5.04 0.79
N VAL A 59 -8.83 -4.70 0.44
CA VAL A 59 -9.14 -3.88 -0.73
C VAL A 59 -8.69 -2.46 -0.46
N VAL A 60 -7.93 -1.90 -1.38
CA VAL A 60 -7.44 -0.54 -1.39
C VAL A 60 -7.85 0.10 -2.71
N ASP A 61 -8.63 1.16 -2.60
CA ASP A 61 -9.04 1.97 -3.74
C ASP A 61 -8.85 3.44 -3.39
N GLU A 62 -8.11 4.16 -4.21
CA GLU A 62 -7.67 5.53 -3.94
C GLU A 62 -7.21 5.79 -2.48
N PHE A 63 -7.97 6.56 -1.70
CA PHE A 63 -7.73 6.85 -0.29
C PHE A 63 -8.69 6.08 0.64
N PHE A 64 -9.09 4.89 0.24
CA PHE A 64 -9.90 3.98 1.03
C PHE A 64 -9.16 2.65 1.23
N CYS A 65 -9.37 2.03 2.40
CA CYS A 65 -8.88 0.68 2.67
C CYS A 65 -9.84 -0.08 3.57
N SER A 66 -10.14 -1.34 3.26
CA SER A 66 -11.07 -2.16 4.06
C SER A 66 -10.50 -2.61 5.42
N CYS A 67 -9.25 -2.29 5.75
CA CYS A 67 -8.63 -2.75 7.00
C CYS A 67 -9.19 -2.03 8.25
N PRO A 68 -9.22 -2.72 9.42
CA PRO A 68 -9.71 -2.12 10.67
C PRO A 68 -8.92 -0.91 11.15
N ASP A 69 -7.63 -0.81 10.83
CA ASP A 69 -6.80 0.34 11.20
C ASP A 69 -7.28 1.62 10.51
N PHE A 70 -7.59 1.54 9.21
CA PHE A 70 -8.14 2.68 8.47
C PHE A 70 -9.57 3.01 8.92
N GLN A 71 -10.44 2.00 8.97
CA GLN A 71 -11.88 2.18 9.23
C GLN A 71 -12.17 2.64 10.66
N LEU A 72 -11.54 2.01 11.66
CA LEU A 72 -11.92 2.19 13.06
C LEU A 72 -10.97 3.13 13.81
N LYS A 73 -9.65 2.96 13.61
CA LYS A 73 -8.65 3.73 14.37
C LYS A 73 -8.38 5.09 13.75
N LEU A 74 -8.09 5.13 12.45
CA LEU A 74 -7.83 6.37 11.72
C LEU A 74 -9.12 7.07 11.27
N LYS A 75 -10.25 6.35 11.26
CA LYS A 75 -11.57 6.86 10.84
C LYS A 75 -11.52 7.58 9.50
N GLY A 76 -10.75 7.03 8.57
CA GLY A 76 -10.55 7.60 7.23
C GLY A 76 -9.80 8.92 7.15
N LYS A 77 -9.17 9.40 8.24
CA LYS A 77 -8.49 10.71 8.27
C LYS A 77 -7.04 10.66 7.82
N GLU A 78 -6.39 9.51 7.97
CA GLU A 78 -4.98 9.30 7.68
C GLU A 78 -4.79 7.97 6.95
N PRO A 79 -3.72 7.81 6.15
CA PRO A 79 -3.46 6.56 5.45
C PRO A 79 -3.03 5.45 6.42
N CYS A 80 -3.58 4.25 6.23
CA CYS A 80 -3.04 3.05 6.84
C CYS A 80 -1.82 2.52 6.04
N SER A 81 -1.13 1.52 6.57
CA SER A 81 0.03 0.91 5.90
C SER A 81 -0.27 0.34 4.50
N HIS A 82 -1.50 -0.12 4.23
CA HIS A 82 -1.87 -0.67 2.91
C HIS A 82 -2.01 0.44 1.86
N ILE A 83 -2.63 1.57 2.22
CA ILE A 83 -2.73 2.74 1.34
C ILE A 83 -1.32 3.25 1.01
N ILE A 84 -0.46 3.39 2.02
CA ILE A 84 0.93 3.81 1.82
C ILE A 84 1.65 2.84 0.86
N ALA A 85 1.48 1.52 1.05
CA ALA A 85 2.10 0.53 0.19
C ALA A 85 1.64 0.64 -1.27
N VAL A 86 0.34 0.83 -1.51
CA VAL A 86 -0.21 0.99 -2.88
C VAL A 86 0.32 2.25 -3.55
N GLU A 87 0.34 3.39 -2.85
CA GLU A 87 0.81 4.64 -3.44
C GLU A 87 2.31 4.57 -3.78
N VAL A 88 3.12 3.93 -2.94
CA VAL A 88 4.55 3.71 -3.23
C VAL A 88 4.75 2.64 -4.30
N ALA A 89 3.93 1.59 -4.35
CA ALA A 89 3.95 0.58 -5.41
C ALA A 89 3.71 1.23 -6.79
N LYS A 90 2.77 2.18 -6.88
CA LYS A 90 2.51 2.97 -8.08
C LYS A 90 3.74 3.79 -8.48
N LEU A 91 4.39 4.48 -7.53
CA LEU A 91 5.61 5.26 -7.79
C LEU A 91 6.77 4.38 -8.29
N LEU A 92 6.90 3.18 -7.75
CA LEU A 92 7.95 2.22 -8.12
C LEU A 92 7.63 1.42 -9.39
N GLY A 93 6.38 1.45 -9.88
CA GLY A 93 5.90 0.51 -10.89
C GLY A 93 5.99 -0.95 -10.43
N ARG A 94 5.82 -1.22 -9.13
CA ARG A 94 6.06 -2.53 -8.52
C ARG A 94 4.84 -3.08 -7.80
N TYR A 95 4.08 -3.89 -8.52
CA TYR A 95 2.94 -4.65 -8.02
C TYR A 95 2.68 -5.79 -9.01
N ASP A 96 2.00 -6.84 -8.57
CA ASP A 96 1.60 -7.92 -9.47
C ASP A 96 0.26 -7.54 -10.11
N GLU A 97 0.22 -7.51 -11.44
CA GLU A 97 -1.03 -7.32 -12.18
C GLU A 97 -1.76 -8.66 -12.33
N ILE A 98 -3.04 -8.66 -11.94
CA ILE A 98 -3.93 -9.79 -12.04
C ILE A 98 -5.04 -9.41 -13.03
N ASP A 99 -5.05 -10.06 -14.19
CA ASP A 99 -6.01 -9.77 -15.26
C ASP A 99 -7.38 -10.41 -15.01
N ALA A 100 -8.02 -10.00 -13.91
CA ALA A 100 -9.35 -10.46 -13.50
C ALA A 100 -10.01 -9.44 -12.58
N TYR A 101 -11.32 -9.59 -12.35
CA TYR A 101 -12.02 -8.83 -11.31
C TYR A 101 -11.86 -9.55 -9.98
N TYR A 102 -11.66 -8.82 -8.88
CA TYR A 102 -11.49 -9.47 -7.58
C TYR A 102 -12.76 -10.21 -7.14
N THR A 103 -13.93 -9.71 -7.54
CA THR A 103 -15.23 -10.33 -7.27
C THR A 103 -15.37 -11.73 -7.85
N ASP A 104 -14.64 -12.05 -8.92
CA ASP A 104 -14.69 -13.38 -9.56
C ASP A 104 -14.12 -14.48 -8.64
N PHE A 105 -13.33 -14.11 -7.63
CA PHE A 105 -12.70 -15.03 -6.67
C PHE A 105 -13.38 -15.07 -5.30
N GLN A 106 -14.36 -14.21 -5.05
CA GLN A 106 -15.14 -14.28 -3.82
C GLN A 106 -16.07 -15.48 -3.89
N LYS A 107 -15.75 -16.54 -3.14
CA LYS A 107 -16.68 -17.66 -2.95
C LYS A 107 -17.95 -17.15 -2.26
N PRO A 108 -19.14 -17.60 -2.69
CA PRO A 108 -20.41 -17.24 -2.05
C PRO A 108 -20.48 -17.72 -0.59
#